data_AF-A0A0G2KAC0-F1
#
_entry.id   AF-A0A0G2KAC0-F1
#
_cell.length_a   1.000
_cell.length_b   1.000
_cell.length_c   1.000
_cell.angle_alpha   90.00
_cell.angle_beta   90.00
_cell.angle_gamma   90.00
#
_symmetry.space_group_name_H-M   'P 1'
#
loop_
_entity.id
_entity.type
_entity.pdbx_description
1 polymer ?
#
loop_
_entity_poly.entity_id
_entity_poly.type
_entity_poly.pdbx_seq_one_letter_code
_entity_poly.pdbx_strand_id
1 'polypeptide(L)'
;MAWSLTSYLTSREQCWSVTCPQTSYPGQWTFPSIYVMDMVLEWIKNNGGAAAMEKLSSVKSQMIYEIIDNSQGFYVCPVERQNRSRMNIPFRIGNSKGDEALEKRFLDKAVELNMISLKGHRSVGGIRASLYNAVTTEDVEKLAAFMKNFLEMHQL
;
A
#
# COMPACT_ATOMS: atom_id res chain seq x y z
N MET A 1 -27.84 34.94 11.93
CA MET A 1 -26.45 35.21 12.35
C MET A 1 -26.50 35.56 13.83
N ALA A 2 -25.81 34.94 14.77
CA ALA A 2 -24.62 34.12 14.72
C ALA A 2 -24.67 33.10 15.87
N TRP A 3 -24.51 31.81 15.57
CA TRP A 3 -24.16 30.79 16.55
C TRP A 3 -22.70 30.43 16.29
N SER A 4 -21.84 30.98 17.14
CA SER A 4 -20.39 30.94 17.06
C SER A 4 -19.87 29.57 17.51
N LEU A 5 -19.29 28.83 16.55
CA LEU A 5 -18.08 27.98 16.52
C LEU A 5 -17.33 27.51 17.81
N THR A 6 -17.84 27.70 19.03
CA THR A 6 -17.06 27.47 20.26
C THR A 6 -17.38 26.14 20.98
N SER A 7 -18.40 25.40 20.55
CA SER A 7 -18.85 24.18 21.25
C SER A 7 -18.27 22.87 20.71
N TYR A 8 -17.59 22.88 19.55
CA TYR A 8 -17.07 21.65 18.93
C TYR A 8 -15.62 21.31 19.30
N LEU A 9 -14.86 22.28 19.81
CA LEU A 9 -13.45 22.09 20.19
C LEU A 9 -13.26 21.69 21.66
N THR A 10 -14.29 21.84 22.50
CA THR A 10 -14.20 21.59 23.94
C THR A 10 -14.34 20.11 24.35
N SER A 11 -14.73 19.20 23.43
CA SER A 11 -14.87 17.76 23.79
C SER A 11 -13.63 16.91 23.54
N ARG A 12 -12.64 17.38 22.76
CA ARG A 12 -11.41 16.61 22.44
C ARG A 12 -10.14 17.10 23.15
N GLU A 13 -10.18 18.23 23.87
CA GLU A 13 -9.00 18.77 24.56
C GLU A 13 -8.79 18.24 26.00
N GLN A 14 -9.70 17.41 26.54
CA GLN A 14 -9.60 16.86 27.91
C GLN A 14 -8.82 15.53 28.02
N CYS A 15 -7.89 15.22 27.11
CA CYS A 15 -7.13 13.97 27.19
C CYS A 15 -5.62 14.11 26.93
N TRP A 16 -4.98 15.22 27.35
CA TRP A 16 -3.53 15.38 27.19
C TRP A 16 -2.79 15.85 28.45
N SER A 17 -3.19 15.33 29.60
CA SER A 17 -2.35 15.32 30.80
C SER A 17 -2.26 13.93 31.40
N VAL A 18 -1.85 12.94 30.59
CA VAL A 18 -1.36 11.67 31.14
C VAL A 18 0.12 11.84 31.47
N THR A 19 0.44 12.68 32.46
CA THR A 19 1.62 12.42 33.28
C THR A 19 1.29 11.21 34.15
N CYS A 20 1.44 10.01 33.56
CA CYS A 20 1.41 8.78 34.33
C CYS A 20 2.55 8.88 35.36
N PRO A 21 2.27 8.93 36.68
CA PRO A 21 3.33 8.84 37.66
C PRO A 21 4.05 7.53 37.40
N GLN A 22 5.39 7.55 37.40
CA GLN A 22 6.30 6.44 37.08
C GLN A 22 6.06 5.21 37.97
N THR A 23 4.94 4.55 37.77
CA THR A 23 4.55 3.27 38.34
C THR A 23 4.56 2.32 37.18
N SER A 24 5.49 1.39 37.26
CA SER A 24 5.86 0.38 36.27
C SER A 24 4.68 -0.53 35.91
N TYR A 25 3.79 -0.04 35.06
CA TYR A 25 2.86 -0.89 34.31
C TYR A 25 3.62 -1.44 33.08
N PRO A 26 3.68 -2.77 32.89
CA PRO A 26 4.23 -3.35 31.67
C PRO A 26 3.28 -3.02 30.51
N GLY A 27 3.47 -1.88 29.85
CA GLY A 27 2.58 -1.42 28.77
C GLY A 27 2.57 0.08 28.44
N GLN A 28 3.30 0.93 29.17
CA GLN A 28 3.27 2.39 28.93
C GLN A 28 3.73 2.81 27.52
N TRP A 29 4.45 1.96 26.79
CA TRP A 29 5.00 2.27 25.47
C TRP A 29 4.01 2.16 24.30
N THR A 30 2.80 1.61 24.50
CA THR A 30 1.84 1.38 23.40
C THR A 30 0.77 2.47 23.24
N PHE A 31 0.65 3.40 24.18
CA PHE A 31 -0.39 4.44 24.15
C PHE A 31 -0.41 5.27 22.86
N PRO A 32 0.74 5.77 22.34
CA PRO A 32 0.74 6.52 21.08
C PRO A 32 0.30 5.66 19.88
N SER A 33 0.70 4.39 19.85
CA SER A 33 0.33 3.46 18.77
C SER A 33 -1.17 3.14 18.78
N ILE A 34 -1.77 2.99 19.96
CA ILE A 34 -3.22 2.78 20.11
C ILE A 34 -3.98 4.01 19.63
N TYR A 35 -3.52 5.21 19.99
CA TYR A 35 -4.14 6.45 19.56
C TYR A 35 -4.09 6.62 18.02
N VAL A 36 -2.93 6.35 17.40
CA VAL A 36 -2.81 6.39 15.93
C VAL A 36 -3.71 5.34 15.26
N MET A 37 -3.81 4.14 15.83
CA MET A 37 -4.72 3.11 15.33
C MET A 37 -6.18 3.56 15.39
N ASP A 38 -6.61 4.20 16.49
CA ASP A 38 -7.97 4.73 16.64
C ASP A 38 -8.29 5.76 15.55
N MET A 39 -7.37 6.69 15.27
CA MET A 39 -7.53 7.65 14.18
C MET A 39 -7.63 6.97 12.80
N VAL A 40 -6.84 5.92 12.54
CA VAL A 40 -6.91 5.16 11.28
C VAL A 40 -8.24 4.42 11.17
N LEU A 41 -8.74 3.84 12.26
CA LEU A 41 -10.05 3.18 12.28
C LEU A 41 -11.20 4.18 12.07
N GLU A 42 -11.13 5.36 12.68
CA GLU A 42 -12.09 6.46 12.44
C GLU A 42 -12.08 6.86 10.96
N TRP A 43 -10.89 7.00 10.35
CA TRP A 43 -10.75 7.25 8.91
C TRP A 43 -11.38 6.13 8.06
N ILE A 44 -11.11 4.85 8.36
CA ILE A 44 -11.72 3.72 7.63
C ILE A 44 -13.24 3.79 7.71
N LYS A 45 -13.79 4.03 8.91
CA LYS A 45 -15.24 4.12 9.13
C LYS A 45 -15.85 5.26 8.31
N ASN A 46 -15.20 6.43 8.28
CA ASN A 46 -15.67 7.59 7.52
C ASN A 46 -15.61 7.38 6.00
N ASN A 47 -14.72 6.49 5.52
CA ASN A 47 -14.59 6.13 4.11
C ASN A 47 -15.45 4.91 3.70
N GLY A 48 -16.52 4.60 4.43
CA GLY A 48 -17.45 3.51 4.11
C GLY A 48 -17.11 2.16 4.73
N GLY A 49 -16.18 2.12 5.68
CA GLY A 49 -15.87 0.95 6.48
C GLY A 49 -15.20 -0.20 5.70
N ALA A 50 -15.24 -1.39 6.27
CA ALA A 50 -14.55 -2.56 5.74
C ALA A 50 -15.00 -2.95 4.32
N ALA A 51 -16.30 -2.84 4.01
CA ALA A 51 -16.84 -3.16 2.69
C ALA A 51 -16.28 -2.23 1.58
N ALA A 52 -16.12 -0.94 1.88
CA ALA A 52 -15.51 0.00 0.94
C ALA A 52 -14.01 -0.30 0.74
N MET A 53 -13.28 -0.59 1.82
CA MET A 53 -11.85 -0.98 1.74
C MET A 53 -11.67 -2.28 0.94
N GLU A 54 -12.58 -3.23 1.10
CA GLU A 54 -12.63 -4.43 0.28
C GLU A 54 -12.78 -4.05 -1.20
N LYS A 55 -13.84 -3.32 -1.57
CA LYS A 55 -14.05 -2.91 -2.97
C LYS A 55 -12.82 -2.23 -3.57
N LEU A 56 -12.20 -1.30 -2.84
CA LEU A 56 -10.98 -0.59 -3.27
C LEU A 56 -9.79 -1.55 -3.46
N SER A 57 -9.54 -2.46 -2.52
CA SER A 57 -8.47 -3.45 -2.67
C SER A 57 -8.70 -4.38 -3.86
N SER A 58 -9.96 -4.68 -4.21
CA SER A 58 -10.28 -5.47 -5.41
C SER A 58 -9.86 -4.73 -6.67
N VAL A 59 -10.31 -3.48 -6.81
CA VAL A 59 -10.06 -2.66 -8.01
C VAL A 59 -8.56 -2.44 -8.19
N LYS A 60 -7.85 -2.06 -7.12
CA LYS A 60 -6.40 -1.81 -7.15
C LYS A 60 -5.60 -3.06 -7.55
N SER A 61 -5.88 -4.19 -6.90
CA SER A 61 -5.13 -5.42 -7.18
C SER A 61 -5.42 -5.98 -8.56
N GLN A 62 -6.69 -5.91 -9.01
CA GLN A 62 -7.09 -6.36 -10.33
C GLN A 62 -6.35 -5.58 -11.44
N MET A 63 -6.24 -4.26 -11.31
CA MET A 63 -5.52 -3.42 -12.29
C MET A 63 -4.07 -3.88 -12.53
N ILE A 64 -3.37 -4.27 -11.46
CA ILE A 64 -1.99 -4.77 -11.55
C ILE A 64 -1.96 -6.21 -12.04
N TYR A 65 -2.84 -7.09 -11.54
CA TYR A 65 -2.87 -8.48 -11.97
C TYR A 65 -3.27 -8.64 -13.44
N GLU A 66 -4.16 -7.80 -13.97
CA GLU A 66 -4.50 -7.78 -15.39
C GLU A 66 -3.28 -7.47 -16.26
N ILE A 67 -2.41 -6.56 -15.84
CA ILE A 67 -1.16 -6.29 -16.57
C ILE A 67 -0.24 -7.51 -16.51
N ILE A 68 -0.12 -8.14 -15.35
CA ILE A 68 0.73 -9.32 -15.16
C ILE A 68 0.22 -10.48 -16.05
N ASP A 69 -1.07 -10.79 -16.00
CA ASP A 69 -1.65 -11.90 -16.75
C ASP A 69 -1.64 -11.66 -18.26
N ASN A 70 -1.73 -10.41 -18.72
CA ASN A 70 -1.66 -10.04 -20.15
C ASN A 70 -0.24 -9.77 -20.66
N SER A 71 0.77 -9.85 -19.80
CA SER A 71 2.17 -9.55 -20.17
C SER A 71 2.87 -10.66 -20.98
N GLN A 72 2.14 -11.73 -21.34
CA GLN A 72 2.67 -12.88 -22.09
C GLN A 72 3.94 -13.50 -21.48
N GLY A 73 4.05 -13.47 -20.15
CA GLY A 73 5.17 -14.04 -19.41
C GLY A 73 6.33 -13.08 -19.11
N PHE A 74 6.23 -11.81 -19.51
CA PHE A 74 7.21 -10.80 -19.12
C PHE A 74 7.12 -10.45 -17.64
N TYR A 75 5.90 -10.26 -17.10
CA TYR A 75 5.68 -10.17 -15.66
C TYR A 75 5.14 -11.51 -15.16
N VAL A 76 5.82 -12.11 -14.19
CA VAL A 76 5.43 -13.42 -13.65
C VAL A 76 5.18 -13.33 -12.16
N CYS A 77 3.93 -13.53 -11.76
CA CYS A 77 3.59 -13.74 -10.35
C CYS A 77 3.77 -15.23 -10.00
N PRO A 78 4.57 -15.59 -8.97
CA PRO A 78 4.81 -16.98 -8.59
C PRO A 78 3.62 -17.63 -7.86
N VAL A 79 2.57 -16.87 -7.55
CA VAL A 79 1.41 -17.31 -6.77
C VAL A 79 0.27 -17.75 -7.70
N GLU A 80 -0.33 -18.90 -7.41
CA GLU A 80 -1.53 -19.40 -8.09
C GLU A 80 -2.68 -18.40 -8.05
N ARG A 81 -3.44 -18.28 -9.15
CA ARG A 81 -4.49 -17.26 -9.33
C ARG A 81 -5.49 -17.19 -8.17
N GLN A 82 -5.95 -18.32 -7.67
CA GLN A 82 -6.91 -18.41 -6.57
C GLN A 82 -6.38 -17.94 -5.21
N ASN A 83 -5.06 -17.94 -5.02
CA ASN A 83 -4.40 -17.64 -3.75
C ASN A 83 -3.68 -16.29 -3.78
N ARG A 84 -3.90 -15.49 -4.83
CA ARG A 84 -3.26 -14.18 -5.00
C ARG A 84 -3.75 -13.19 -3.96
N SER A 85 -2.80 -12.52 -3.31
CA SER A 85 -3.12 -11.52 -2.30
C SER A 85 -3.52 -10.19 -2.95
N ARG A 86 -4.56 -9.57 -2.42
CA ARG A 86 -5.02 -8.23 -2.85
C ARG A 86 -4.15 -7.08 -2.32
N MET A 87 -3.27 -7.38 -1.37
CA MET A 87 -2.52 -6.39 -0.60
C MET A 87 -1.05 -6.33 -0.98
N ASN A 88 -0.44 -7.48 -1.22
CA ASN A 88 0.96 -7.61 -1.61
C ASN A 88 1.04 -8.44 -2.88
N ILE A 89 1.51 -7.84 -3.96
CA ILE A 89 1.63 -8.45 -5.28
C ILE A 89 3.11 -8.64 -5.60
N PRO A 90 3.68 -9.83 -5.32
CA PRO A 90 5.03 -10.16 -5.75
C PRO A 90 5.02 -10.56 -7.23
N PHE A 91 5.99 -10.07 -7.99
CA PHE A 91 6.22 -10.50 -9.37
C PHE A 91 7.69 -10.39 -9.76
N ARG A 92 8.07 -11.20 -10.76
CA ARG A 92 9.39 -11.22 -11.41
C ARG A 92 9.27 -10.60 -12.80
N ILE A 93 10.38 -10.07 -13.33
CA ILE A 93 10.44 -9.51 -14.68
C ILE A 93 11.28 -10.41 -15.60
N GLY A 94 10.87 -10.57 -16.86
CA GLY A 94 11.58 -11.28 -17.92
C GLY A 94 11.21 -12.75 -18.04
N ASN A 95 11.23 -13.50 -16.94
CA ASN A 95 10.84 -14.91 -16.90
C ASN A 95 10.42 -15.34 -15.48
N SER A 96 10.05 -16.62 -15.31
CA SER A 96 9.59 -17.16 -14.02
C SER A 96 10.65 -17.16 -12.91
N LYS A 97 11.94 -17.13 -13.25
CA LYS A 97 13.05 -17.02 -12.30
C LYS A 97 13.51 -15.57 -12.07
N GLY A 98 13.04 -14.64 -12.90
CA GLY A 98 13.42 -13.23 -12.94
C GLY A 98 14.75 -12.97 -13.63
N ASP A 99 14.82 -11.83 -14.32
CA ASP A 99 16.03 -11.25 -14.88
C ASP A 99 16.48 -10.09 -13.99
N GLU A 100 17.59 -10.27 -13.27
CA GLU A 100 18.10 -9.28 -12.32
C GLU A 100 18.46 -7.94 -12.98
N ALA A 101 18.90 -7.94 -14.24
CA ALA A 101 19.25 -6.71 -14.95
C ALA A 101 17.99 -5.91 -15.30
N LEU A 102 16.92 -6.58 -15.74
CA LEU A 102 15.62 -5.95 -16.00
C LEU A 102 14.94 -5.50 -14.70
N GLU A 103 14.96 -6.32 -13.66
CA GLU A 103 14.41 -5.98 -12.34
C GLU A 103 15.11 -4.76 -11.74
N LYS A 104 16.43 -4.67 -11.86
CA LYS A 104 17.21 -3.50 -11.44
C LYS A 104 16.80 -2.25 -12.24
N ARG A 105 16.74 -2.34 -13.57
CA ARG A 105 16.32 -1.22 -14.43
C ARG A 105 14.91 -0.73 -14.13
N PHE A 106 13.99 -1.66 -13.83
CA PHE A 106 12.64 -1.30 -13.42
C PHE A 106 12.66 -0.51 -12.12
N LEU A 107 13.40 -0.96 -11.10
CA LEU A 107 13.51 -0.27 -9.83
C LEU A 107 14.17 1.11 -9.97
N ASP A 108 15.23 1.21 -10.78
CA ASP A 108 15.93 2.47 -11.02
C ASP A 108 14.98 3.51 -11.67
N LYS A 109 14.26 3.12 -12.73
CA LYS A 109 13.26 3.99 -13.36
C LYS A 109 12.07 4.31 -12.46
N ALA A 110 11.64 3.36 -11.62
CA ALA A 110 10.57 3.60 -10.67
C ALA A 110 10.96 4.69 -9.65
N VAL A 111 12.21 4.67 -9.18
CA VAL A 111 12.75 5.70 -8.27
C VAL A 111 12.81 7.07 -8.95
N GLU A 112 13.18 7.15 -10.23
CA GLU A 112 13.13 8.41 -11.01
C GLU A 112 11.72 9.00 -11.09
N LEU A 113 10.69 8.13 -11.12
CA LEU A 113 9.28 8.51 -11.09
C LEU A 113 8.72 8.71 -9.67
N ASN A 114 9.58 8.73 -8.65
CA ASN A 114 9.23 8.82 -7.23
C ASN A 114 8.32 7.67 -6.71
N MET A 115 8.33 6.53 -7.38
CA MET A 115 7.64 5.31 -6.94
C MET A 115 8.57 4.49 -6.03
N ILE A 116 8.48 4.72 -4.73
CA ILE A 116 9.34 4.08 -3.73
C ILE A 116 8.72 2.78 -3.18
N SER A 117 9.55 1.97 -2.51
CA SER A 117 9.12 0.74 -1.80
C SER A 117 8.61 -0.41 -2.68
N LEU A 118 9.02 -0.47 -3.95
CA LEU A 118 8.68 -1.57 -4.87
C LEU A 118 9.66 -2.75 -4.83
N LYS A 119 10.81 -2.61 -4.15
CA LYS A 119 11.81 -3.68 -4.07
C LYS A 119 11.24 -4.89 -3.34
N GLY A 120 11.35 -6.07 -3.96
CA GLY A 120 10.93 -7.34 -3.38
C GLY A 120 11.69 -7.69 -2.09
N HIS A 121 11.12 -8.59 -1.30
CA HIS A 121 11.77 -9.06 -0.08
C HIS A 121 13.10 -9.76 -0.40
N ARG A 122 14.12 -9.60 0.45
CA ARG A 122 15.48 -10.15 0.23
C ARG A 122 15.48 -11.65 -0.10
N SER A 123 14.58 -12.42 0.50
CA SER A 123 14.49 -13.87 0.29
C SER A 123 13.84 -14.30 -1.04
N VAL A 124 13.04 -13.44 -1.66
CA VAL A 124 12.27 -13.77 -2.88
C VAL A 124 12.87 -13.09 -4.11
N GLY A 125 13.52 -11.94 -3.93
CA GLY A 125 13.98 -11.11 -5.02
C GLY A 125 12.82 -10.45 -5.78
N GLY A 126 13.11 -9.90 -6.96
CA GLY A 126 12.11 -9.27 -7.80
C GLY A 126 11.45 -8.04 -7.19
N ILE A 127 10.16 -7.93 -7.45
CA ILE A 127 9.38 -6.72 -7.22
C ILE A 127 8.15 -7.06 -6.39
N ARG A 128 7.77 -6.16 -5.48
CA ARG A 128 6.58 -6.29 -4.66
C ARG A 128 5.83 -4.97 -4.62
N ALA A 129 4.66 -4.92 -5.24
CA ALA A 129 3.72 -3.81 -5.08
C ALA A 129 2.85 -4.05 -3.83
N SER A 130 2.90 -3.13 -2.87
CA SER A 130 2.10 -3.20 -1.64
C SER A 130 0.96 -2.18 -1.70
N LEU A 131 -0.28 -2.64 -1.70
CA LEU A 131 -1.50 -1.90 -2.01
C LEU A 131 -2.40 -1.74 -0.78
N TYR A 132 -1.83 -1.31 0.34
CA TYR A 132 -2.58 -1.08 1.59
C TYR A 132 -3.70 -0.03 1.43
N ASN A 133 -4.58 0.07 2.43
CA ASN A 133 -5.74 0.98 2.39
C ASN A 133 -5.36 2.44 2.11
N ALA A 134 -4.20 2.89 2.63
CA ALA A 134 -3.70 4.24 2.42
C ALA A 134 -3.16 4.50 1.00
N VAL A 135 -2.85 3.45 0.23
CA VAL A 135 -2.44 3.60 -1.17
C VAL A 135 -3.67 3.92 -2.00
N THR A 136 -3.65 5.04 -2.69
CA THR A 136 -4.78 5.54 -3.48
C THR A 136 -4.93 4.78 -4.80
N THR A 137 -6.07 4.89 -5.46
CA THR A 137 -6.27 4.25 -6.76
C THR A 137 -5.40 4.93 -7.82
N GLU A 138 -5.25 6.24 -7.72
CA GLU A 138 -4.45 7.09 -8.59
C GLU A 138 -2.96 6.69 -8.54
N ASP A 139 -2.44 6.32 -7.36
CA ASP A 139 -1.07 5.83 -7.23
C ASP A 139 -0.88 4.48 -7.94
N VAL A 140 -1.90 3.61 -7.87
CA VAL A 140 -1.90 2.32 -8.57
C VAL A 140 -2.01 2.51 -10.08
N GLU A 141 -2.80 3.48 -10.55
CA GLU A 141 -2.90 3.84 -11.97
C GLU A 141 -1.56 4.31 -12.53
N LYS A 142 -0.81 5.14 -11.78
CA LYS A 142 0.54 5.56 -12.18
C LYS A 142 1.48 4.36 -12.28
N LEU A 143 1.45 3.45 -11.30
CA LEU A 143 2.24 2.23 -11.33
C LEU A 143 1.85 1.34 -12.52
N ALA A 144 0.56 1.19 -12.78
CA ALA A 144 0.02 0.43 -13.90
C ALA A 144 0.48 1.00 -15.25
N ALA A 145 0.43 2.32 -15.41
CA ALA A 145 0.92 3.00 -16.60
C ALA A 145 2.44 2.80 -16.77
N PHE A 146 3.20 2.93 -15.69
CA PHE A 146 4.64 2.65 -15.70
C PHE A 146 4.94 1.20 -16.10
N MET A 147 4.22 0.23 -15.55
CA MET A 147 4.41 -1.19 -15.90
C MET A 147 4.13 -1.47 -17.38
N LYS A 148 3.09 -0.86 -17.95
CA LYS A 148 2.78 -0.98 -19.39
C LYS A 148 3.86 -0.36 -20.26
N ASN A 149 4.27 0.87 -19.95
CA ASN A 149 5.36 1.54 -20.69
C ASN A 149 6.68 0.77 -20.59
N PHE A 150 6.98 0.21 -19.41
CA PHE A 150 8.19 -0.58 -19.21
C PHE A 150 8.18 -1.88 -20.02
N LEU A 151 7.01 -2.54 -20.10
CA LEU A 151 6.78 -3.71 -20.93
C LEU A 151 7.02 -3.37 -22.41
N GLU A 152 6.37 -2.33 -22.94
CA GLU A 152 6.52 -1.93 -24.36
C GLU A 152 7.97 -1.59 -24.73
N MET A 153 8.74 -1.00 -23.82
CA MET A 153 10.15 -0.66 -24.07
C MET A 153 11.11 -1.86 -24.07
N HIS A 154 10.75 -2.99 -23.44
CA HIS A 154 11.67 -4.10 -23.18
C HIS A 154 11.15 -5.48 -23.58
N GLN A 155 9.92 -5.57 -24.07
CA GLN A 155 9.36 -6.78 -24.65
C GLN A 155 9.87 -6.90 -26.08
N LEU A 156 10.81 -7.82 -26.29
CA LEU A 156 11.30 -8.25 -27.61
C LEU A 156 10.39 -9.31 -28.21
#